data_AF-A0AB33AMK2-F1
#
_entry.id   AF-A0AB33AMK2-F1
#
_cell.length_a   1.000
_cell.length_b   1.000
_cell.length_c   1.000
_cell.angle_alpha   90.00
_cell.angle_beta   90.00
_cell.angle_gamma   90.00
#
_symmetry.space_group_name_H-M   'P 1'
#
loop_
_entity.id
_entity.type
_entity.pdbx_description
1 polymer ?
#
loop_
_entity_poly.entity_id
_entity_poly.type
_entity_poly.pdbx_seq_one_letter_code
_entity_poly.pdbx_strand_id
1 'polypeptide(L)'
;MAKTKFERLSVIHRREIIWLKWYFLRDKTNPEKTILEQKIQDCFLENNNEDAAFYVNLNTVTSEVISRTDESLVRVLKEVYVYETMNVIGASQRIYYRSPNRTYKHLNNWFDNYFRATYRHLLANALKER
;
A
#
# COMPACT_ATOMS: atom_id res chain seq x y z
N MET A 1 23.34 -9.53 -11.73
CA MET A 1 22.74 -10.66 -11.02
C MET A 1 21.23 -10.66 -11.27
N ALA A 2 20.61 -11.84 -11.47
CA ALA A 2 19.16 -11.93 -11.61
C ALA A 2 18.49 -11.70 -10.26
N LYS A 3 17.48 -10.82 -10.21
CA LYS A 3 16.72 -10.57 -8.98
C LYS A 3 16.03 -11.84 -8.50
N THR A 4 16.10 -12.09 -7.19
CA THR A 4 15.37 -13.20 -6.56
C THR A 4 13.87 -13.00 -6.76
N LYS A 5 13.08 -14.07 -6.75
CA LYS A 5 11.61 -13.94 -6.94
C LYS A 5 10.99 -12.96 -5.94
N PHE A 6 11.50 -12.90 -4.71
CA PHE A 6 11.00 -12.00 -3.68
C PHE A 6 11.32 -10.53 -3.97
N GLU A 7 12.52 -10.24 -4.49
CA GLU A 7 12.87 -8.90 -4.98
C GLU A 7 12.02 -8.46 -6.17
N ARG A 8 11.54 -9.41 -6.98
CA ARG A 8 10.65 -9.09 -8.11
C ARG A 8 9.31 -8.53 -7.63
N LEU A 9 8.77 -8.94 -6.48
CA LEU A 9 7.54 -8.33 -5.93
C LEU A 9 7.71 -6.85 -5.68
N SER A 10 8.83 -6.46 -5.08
CA SER A 10 9.14 -5.05 -4.80
C SER A 10 9.28 -4.20 -6.07
N VAL A 11 9.57 -4.84 -7.21
CA VAL A 11 9.66 -4.16 -8.52
C VAL A 11 8.29 -4.09 -9.18
N ILE A 12 7.57 -5.22 -9.23
CA ILE A 12 6.26 -5.32 -9.90
C ILE A 12 5.23 -4.40 -9.21
N HIS A 13 5.20 -4.42 -7.88
CA HIS A 13 4.22 -3.69 -7.06
C HIS A 13 4.81 -2.42 -6.43
N ARG A 14 5.84 -1.84 -7.07
CA ARG A 14 6.59 -0.70 -6.50
C ARG A 14 5.67 0.46 -6.14
N ARG A 15 4.70 0.76 -7.00
CA ARG A 15 3.77 1.88 -6.81
C ARG A 15 2.85 1.63 -5.62
N GLU A 16 2.29 0.43 -5.54
CA GLU A 16 1.38 0.02 -4.47
C GLU A 16 2.12 0.00 -3.11
N ILE A 17 3.38 -0.43 -3.10
CA ILE A 17 4.27 -0.34 -1.93
C ILE A 17 4.48 1.11 -1.51
N ILE A 18 4.70 2.04 -2.44
CA ILE A 18 4.83 3.47 -2.14
C ILE A 18 3.53 4.01 -1.51
N TRP A 19 2.37 3.62 -2.03
CA TRP A 19 1.09 4.01 -1.45
C TRP A 19 0.91 3.49 -0.02
N LEU A 20 1.31 2.24 0.24
CA LEU A 20 1.30 1.71 1.61
C LEU A 20 2.27 2.46 2.53
N LYS A 21 3.46 2.84 2.03
CA LYS A 21 4.37 3.70 2.78
C LYS A 21 3.71 5.04 3.11
N TRP A 22 3.01 5.65 2.15
CA TRP A 22 2.31 6.90 2.42
C TRP A 22 1.20 6.74 3.46
N TYR A 23 0.46 5.65 3.39
CA TYR A 23 -0.65 5.36 4.28
C TYR A 23 -0.20 5.03 5.72
N PHE A 24 0.92 4.32 5.90
CA PHE A 24 1.33 3.84 7.22
C PHE A 24 2.43 4.65 7.89
N LEU A 25 3.29 5.32 7.13
CA LEU A 25 4.37 6.12 7.72
C LEU A 25 3.85 7.50 8.12
N ARG A 26 4.35 7.98 9.25
CA ARG A 26 4.13 9.36 9.68
C ARG A 26 4.89 10.32 8.78
N ASP A 27 4.29 11.47 8.56
CA ASP A 27 4.98 12.56 7.89
C ASP A 27 6.15 13.05 8.77
N LYS A 28 7.26 13.43 8.13
CA LYS A 28 8.49 13.82 8.83
C LYS A 28 8.41 15.23 9.40
N THR A 29 7.65 16.12 8.78
CA THR A 29 7.47 17.51 9.23
C THR A 29 6.25 17.63 10.11
N ASN A 30 5.23 16.77 9.91
CA ASN A 30 4.03 16.70 10.74
C ASN A 30 3.75 15.27 11.29
N PRO A 31 4.31 14.90 12.46
CA PRO A 31 4.15 13.56 13.02
C PRO A 31 2.71 13.17 13.41
N GLU A 32 1.78 14.12 13.52
CA GLU A 32 0.37 13.83 13.82
C GLU A 32 -0.35 13.18 12.64
N LYS A 33 0.17 13.37 11.43
CA LYS A 33 -0.40 12.87 10.18
C LYS A 33 0.47 11.79 9.56
N THR A 34 -0.17 10.90 8.82
CA THR A 34 0.52 10.04 7.86
C THR A 34 0.99 10.88 6.67
N ILE A 35 1.97 10.38 5.92
CA ILE A 35 2.42 11.05 4.70
C ILE A 35 1.24 11.27 3.73
N LEU A 36 0.30 10.31 3.65
CA LEU A 36 -0.87 10.44 2.78
C LEU A 36 -1.84 11.53 3.27
N GLU A 37 -2.11 11.61 4.57
CA GLU A 37 -2.95 12.68 5.14
C GLU A 37 -2.33 14.06 4.98
N GLN A 38 -1.01 14.16 5.11
CA GLN A 38 -0.29 15.42 4.85
C GLN A 38 -0.40 15.82 3.38
N LYS A 39 -0.22 14.87 2.44
CA LYS A 39 -0.43 15.12 1.00
C LYS A 39 -1.82 15.65 0.67
N ILE A 40 -2.85 15.07 1.28
CA ILE A 40 -4.23 15.55 1.11
C ILE A 40 -4.34 17.01 1.59
N GLN A 41 -3.81 17.32 2.77
CA GLN A 41 -3.84 18.68 3.30
C GLN A 41 -3.10 19.68 2.39
N ASP A 42 -1.90 19.33 1.92
CA ASP A 42 -1.08 20.19 1.08
C ASP A 42 -1.80 20.52 -0.23
N CYS A 43 -2.43 19.52 -0.88
CA CYS A 43 -3.23 19.75 -2.08
C CYS A 43 -4.39 20.73 -1.84
N PHE A 44 -5.06 20.66 -0.70
CA PHE A 44 -6.12 21.61 -0.36
C PHE A 44 -5.57 23.03 -0.11
N LEU A 45 -4.40 23.16 0.52
CA LEU A 45 -3.73 24.45 0.73
C LEU A 45 -3.29 25.09 -0.59
N GLU A 46 -2.85 24.27 -1.55
CA GLU A 46 -2.39 24.69 -2.88
C GLU A 46 -3.52 24.82 -3.92
N ASN A 47 -4.77 24.53 -3.55
CA ASN A 47 -5.93 24.43 -4.46
C ASN A 47 -5.73 23.44 -5.63
N ASN A 48 -4.95 22.37 -5.41
CA ASN A 48 -4.74 21.30 -6.38
C ASN A 48 -5.81 20.21 -6.22
N ASN A 49 -6.97 20.46 -6.83
CA ASN A 49 -8.16 19.62 -6.66
C ASN A 49 -8.01 18.21 -7.28
N GLU A 50 -7.27 18.07 -8.38
CA GLU A 50 -7.08 16.79 -9.05
C GLU A 50 -6.27 15.81 -8.19
N ASP A 51 -5.13 16.27 -7.67
CA ASP A 51 -4.32 15.46 -6.75
C ASP A 51 -5.03 15.23 -5.42
N ALA A 52 -5.77 16.22 -4.90
CA ALA A 52 -6.57 16.05 -3.69
C ALA A 52 -7.59 14.90 -3.86
N ALA A 53 -8.31 14.88 -4.98
CA ALA A 53 -9.27 13.82 -5.29
C ALA A 53 -8.58 12.45 -5.36
N PHE A 54 -7.42 12.36 -6.04
CA PHE A 54 -6.63 11.14 -6.09
C PHE A 54 -6.22 10.65 -4.70
N TYR A 55 -5.63 11.50 -3.86
CA TYR A 55 -5.13 11.10 -2.54
C TYR A 55 -6.24 10.74 -1.56
N VAL A 56 -7.38 11.45 -1.59
CA VAL A 56 -8.57 11.11 -0.77
C VAL A 56 -9.11 9.74 -1.17
N ASN A 57 -9.21 9.47 -2.47
CA ASN A 57 -9.64 8.18 -2.98
C ASN A 57 -8.67 7.07 -2.61
N LEU A 58 -7.36 7.32 -2.73
CA LEU A 58 -6.32 6.40 -2.33
C LEU A 58 -6.40 6.08 -0.83
N ASN A 59 -6.62 7.08 0.03
CA ASN A 59 -6.76 6.88 1.47
C ASN A 59 -7.97 6.01 1.80
N THR A 60 -9.10 6.29 1.16
CA THR A 60 -10.36 5.57 1.34
C THR A 60 -10.22 4.10 0.94
N VAL A 61 -9.76 3.82 -0.28
CA VAL A 61 -9.60 2.44 -0.76
C VAL A 61 -8.55 1.66 0.02
N THR A 62 -7.45 2.31 0.43
CA THR A 62 -6.42 1.65 1.22
C THR A 62 -6.99 1.26 2.58
N SER A 63 -7.73 2.16 3.24
CA SER A 63 -8.40 1.86 4.51
C SER A 63 -9.38 0.70 4.38
N GLU A 64 -10.22 0.68 3.34
CA GLU A 64 -11.16 -0.42 3.08
C GLU A 64 -10.43 -1.75 2.87
N VAL A 65 -9.40 -1.77 2.02
CA VAL A 65 -8.63 -2.99 1.72
C VAL A 65 -7.90 -3.50 2.96
N ILE A 66 -7.28 -2.62 3.75
CA ILE A 66 -6.59 -3.00 4.98
C ILE A 66 -7.58 -3.52 6.03
N SER A 67 -8.77 -2.91 6.17
CA SER A 67 -9.80 -3.37 7.13
C SER A 67 -10.29 -4.80 6.86
N ARG A 68 -10.21 -5.26 5.61
CA ARG A 68 -10.61 -6.61 5.17
C ARG A 68 -9.44 -7.58 5.07
N THR A 69 -8.22 -7.13 5.35
CA THR A 69 -7.00 -7.93 5.26
C THR A 69 -6.71 -8.56 6.61
N ASP A 70 -6.40 -9.86 6.63
CA ASP A 70 -5.99 -10.56 7.84
C ASP A 70 -4.87 -9.82 8.57
N GLU A 71 -4.98 -9.68 9.89
CA GLU A 71 -4.01 -8.94 10.72
C GLU A 71 -2.57 -9.45 10.52
N SER A 72 -2.38 -10.77 10.44
CA SER A 72 -1.07 -11.37 10.17
C SER A 72 -0.49 -10.95 8.83
N LEU A 73 -1.32 -10.80 7.79
CA LEU A 73 -0.90 -10.33 6.47
C LEU A 73 -0.61 -8.83 6.48
N VAL A 74 -1.42 -8.01 7.17
CA VAL A 74 -1.14 -6.58 7.39
C VAL A 74 0.23 -6.42 8.05
N ARG A 75 0.53 -7.23 9.08
CA ARG A 75 1.84 -7.21 9.74
C ARG A 75 2.97 -7.58 8.78
N VAL A 76 2.81 -8.61 7.96
CA VAL A 76 3.81 -8.97 6.93
C VAL A 76 4.04 -7.81 5.95
N LEU A 77 2.97 -7.17 5.46
CA LEU A 77 3.07 -6.04 4.53
C LEU A 77 3.86 -4.88 5.16
N LYS A 78 3.56 -4.56 6.42
CA LYS A 78 4.24 -3.49 7.15
C LYS A 78 5.72 -3.79 7.36
N GLU A 79 6.05 -4.94 7.93
CA GLU A 79 7.45 -5.29 8.25
C GLU A 79 8.31 -5.48 6.99
N VAL A 80 7.74 -6.02 5.91
CA VAL A 80 8.50 -6.30 4.67
C VAL A 80 8.62 -5.07 3.78
N TYR A 81 7.54 -4.32 3.58
CA TYR A 81 7.48 -3.31 2.52
C TYR A 81 7.34 -1.87 3.02
N VAL A 82 6.82 -1.66 4.24
CA VAL A 82 6.65 -0.32 4.79
C VAL A 82 7.87 0.08 5.62
N TYR A 83 8.17 -0.71 6.65
CA TYR A 83 9.27 -0.48 7.58
C TYR A 83 10.57 -1.14 7.12
N GLU A 84 10.48 -2.12 6.22
CA GLU A 84 11.64 -2.82 5.64
C GLU A 84 12.57 -3.44 6.72
N THR A 85 11.99 -3.83 7.85
CA THR A 85 12.65 -4.43 9.01
C THR A 85 12.95 -5.92 8.82
N MET A 86 12.32 -6.57 7.84
CA MET A 86 12.59 -7.96 7.47
C MET A 86 12.29 -8.27 6.01
N ASN A 87 12.84 -9.37 5.51
CA ASN A 87 12.52 -9.87 4.17
C ASN A 87 11.33 -10.84 4.18
N VAL A 88 10.78 -11.15 2.99
CA VAL A 88 9.63 -12.07 2.84
C VAL A 88 9.88 -13.44 3.46
N ILE A 89 11.11 -13.97 3.38
CA ILE A 89 11.45 -15.28 3.95
C ILE A 89 11.32 -15.24 5.47
N GLY A 90 11.92 -14.24 6.12
CA GLY A 90 11.81 -14.04 7.56
C GLY A 90 10.37 -13.83 8.01
N ALA A 91 9.62 -12.99 7.30
CA ALA A 91 8.20 -12.74 7.60
C ALA A 91 7.34 -14.00 7.43
N SER A 92 7.62 -14.83 6.43
CA SER A 92 6.92 -16.10 6.18
C SER A 92 7.02 -17.05 7.37
N GLN A 93 8.19 -17.11 8.01
CA GLN A 93 8.46 -18.01 9.11
C GLN A 93 8.01 -17.44 10.45
N ARG A 94 8.28 -16.15 10.70
CA ARG A 94 8.12 -15.53 12.03
C ARG A 94 6.75 -14.92 12.28
N ILE A 95 6.04 -14.51 11.22
CA ILE A 95 4.74 -13.86 11.32
C ILE A 95 3.67 -14.74 10.71
N TYR A 96 3.94 -15.23 9.50
CA TYR A 96 2.90 -15.87 8.69
C TYR A 96 2.81 -17.38 8.88
N TYR A 97 3.81 -17.99 9.52
CA TYR A 97 3.94 -19.44 9.76
C TYR A 97 3.61 -20.31 8.53
N ARG A 98 4.08 -19.86 7.36
CA ARG A 98 3.86 -20.51 6.06
C ARG A 98 5.16 -20.64 5.29
N SER A 99 5.17 -21.54 4.29
CA SER A 99 6.33 -21.64 3.40
C SER A 99 6.52 -20.34 2.60
N PRO A 100 7.77 -19.91 2.35
CA PRO A 100 8.05 -18.67 1.61
C PRO A 100 7.35 -18.59 0.25
N ASN A 101 7.16 -19.73 -0.43
CA ASN A 101 6.45 -19.78 -1.71
C ASN A 101 4.96 -19.48 -1.58
N ARG A 102 4.30 -19.99 -0.52
CA ARG A 102 2.89 -19.70 -0.25
C ARG A 102 2.70 -18.25 0.14
N THR A 103 3.59 -17.71 0.98
CA THR A 103 3.58 -16.28 1.36
C THR A 103 3.77 -15.39 0.15
N TYR A 104 4.74 -15.71 -0.72
CA TYR A 104 4.96 -14.99 -1.98
C TYR A 104 3.70 -14.93 -2.84
N LYS A 105 3.07 -16.09 -3.11
CA LYS A 105 1.86 -16.15 -3.94
C LYS A 105 0.73 -15.34 -3.33
N HIS A 106 0.59 -15.41 -2.00
CA HIS A 106 -0.45 -14.67 -1.31
C HIS A 106 -0.21 -13.15 -1.37
N LEU A 107 1.01 -12.69 -1.12
CA LEU A 107 1.39 -11.29 -1.25
C LEU A 107 1.17 -10.77 -2.68
N ASN A 108 1.56 -11.55 -3.69
CA ASN A 108 1.33 -11.17 -5.08
C ASN A 108 -0.17 -10.96 -5.37
N ASN A 109 -0.99 -11.94 -5.00
CA ASN A 109 -2.44 -11.86 -5.19
C ASN A 109 -3.05 -10.69 -4.40
N TRP A 110 -2.53 -10.41 -3.21
CA TRP A 110 -2.99 -9.29 -2.41
C TRP A 110 -2.70 -7.95 -3.09
N PHE A 111 -1.49 -7.76 -3.62
CA PHE A 111 -1.16 -6.54 -4.37
C PHE A 111 -1.96 -6.41 -5.66
N ASP A 112 -2.19 -7.51 -6.40
CA ASP A 112 -3.05 -7.49 -7.59
C ASP A 112 -4.48 -7.05 -7.24
N ASN A 113 -5.01 -7.51 -6.12
CA ASN A 113 -6.34 -7.14 -5.64
C ASN A 113 -6.39 -5.69 -5.15
N TYR A 114 -5.36 -5.23 -4.45
CA TYR A 114 -5.23 -3.85 -4.01
C TYR A 114 -5.18 -2.90 -5.21
N PHE A 115 -4.34 -3.18 -6.21
CA PHE A 115 -4.29 -2.43 -7.45
C PHE A 115 -5.65 -2.35 -8.16
N ARG A 116 -6.34 -3.49 -8.30
CA ARG A 116 -7.70 -3.55 -8.90
C ARG A 116 -8.74 -2.78 -8.10
N ALA A 117 -8.65 -2.78 -6.77
CA ALA A 117 -9.55 -2.02 -5.91
C ALA A 117 -9.33 -0.52 -6.12
N THR A 118 -8.08 -0.06 -6.09
CA THR A 118 -7.73 1.34 -6.31
C THR A 118 -8.15 1.81 -7.70
N TYR A 119 -7.86 1.04 -8.75
CA TYR A 119 -8.24 1.39 -10.11
C TYR A 119 -9.76 1.50 -10.30
N ARG A 120 -10.55 0.60 -9.68
CA ARG A 120 -12.01 0.67 -9.73
C ARG A 120 -12.56 1.92 -9.04
N HIS A 121 -12.01 2.30 -7.89
CA HIS A 121 -12.40 3.54 -7.20
C HIS A 121 -12.09 4.77 -8.05
N LEU A 122 -10.90 4.84 -8.64
CA LEU A 122 -10.51 5.95 -9.52
C LEU A 122 -11.42 6.05 -10.75
N LEU A 123 -11.72 4.92 -11.41
CA LEU A 123 -12.65 4.91 -12.55
C LEU A 123 -14.08 5.30 -12.15
N ALA A 124 -14.59 4.78 -11.03
CA ALA A 124 -15.95 5.05 -10.59
C ALA A 124 -16.16 6.54 -10.30
N ASN A 125 -15.16 7.21 -9.73
CA ASN A 125 -15.24 8.64 -9.45
C ASN A 125 -15.12 9.48 -10.73
N ALA A 126 -14.22 9.12 -11.65
CA ALA A 126 -14.12 9.80 -12.96
C ALA A 126 -15.41 9.72 -13.79
N LEU A 127 -16.23 8.68 -13.61
CA LEU A 127 -17.54 8.55 -14.26
C LEU A 127 -18.67 9.32 -13.58
N LYS A 128 -18.53 9.67 -12.29
CA LYS A 128 -19.52 10.47 -11.55
C LYS A 128 -19.40 11.97 -11.78
N GLU A 129 -18.25 12.42 -12.27
CA GLU A 129 -17.95 13.82 -12.58
C GLU A 129 -18.36 14.23 -14.02
N ARG A 130 -19.02 13.33 -14.77
CA ARG A 130 -19.62 13.59 -16.09
C ARG A 130 -21.13 13.71 -16.00
#